data_AF-A0A816UWA0-F1
#
_entry.id   AF-A0A816UWA0-F1
#
_cell.length_a   1.000
_cell.length_b   1.000
_cell.length_c   1.000
_cell.angle_alpha   90.00
_cell.angle_beta   90.00
_cell.angle_gamma   90.00
#
_symmetry.space_group_name_H-M   'P 1'
#
loop_
_entity.id
_entity.type
_entity.pdbx_description
1 polymer ?
#
loop_
_entity_poly.entity_id
_entity_poly.type
_entity_poly.pdbx_seq_one_letter_code
_entity_poly.pdbx_strand_id
1 'polypeptide(L)'
;MLIGNHCISIDYLSTLIRNIPKLRHGLVKSDIFPQDRQNFSSCVKICSDDVTNCLTEIHDSEGIIMYIRLLRSIMIAYIEKLTTPINRLYHAWFSVFVSRLWYIWIDYMPKVNLEKSLYELSGITTNKKKKKKKQFFITNNAYYCIEINAHQLTYLALLVTENKLPPEVMNIYLFSSQTCEGMFRSARSMSGTFSSVVNFGVQEFLNRAQKLSLLQKLKTESEFYSTSGNLLFPKHYKQRKQLRQSQHVIPGNDILNVGAITKVVCQVYNDAVDLLSRFKIKNFLNTKKITNMKEANNCMQSLLRQRINIQDYSDLNEEDESSDSDNESDEMLDSESDVDSEDQQYDDQQHEASTISSDGIFDDIDGIKFSGMRVFDKVRPELEKSYFELEIKRKKKFIHKQTACWILTENKSVLSNDRLTRVTQK
;
A
#
# COMPACT_ATOMS: atom_id res chain seq x y z
N MET A 1 3.77 -12.52 13.19
CA MET A 1 5.19 -12.06 13.10
C MET A 1 5.84 -12.23 14.47
N LEU A 2 7.16 -12.08 14.61
CA LEU A 2 7.86 -12.25 15.88
C LEU A 2 8.78 -11.06 16.13
N ILE A 3 8.77 -10.52 17.35
CA ILE A 3 9.72 -9.50 17.77
C ILE A 3 10.23 -9.79 19.18
N GLY A 4 11.53 -10.02 19.31
CA GLY A 4 12.13 -10.45 20.57
C GLY A 4 11.46 -11.73 21.09
N ASN A 5 11.02 -11.68 22.35
CA ASN A 5 10.26 -12.75 23.02
C ASN A 5 8.74 -12.60 22.90
N HIS A 6 8.22 -11.82 21.93
CA HIS A 6 6.79 -11.59 21.78
C HIS A 6 6.28 -11.97 20.37
N CYS A 7 5.05 -12.47 20.33
CA CYS A 7 4.33 -12.75 19.08
C CYS A 7 3.49 -11.54 18.69
N ILE A 8 3.43 -11.26 17.38
CA ILE A 8 2.51 -10.28 16.81
C ILE A 8 1.43 -11.05 16.06
N SER A 9 0.20 -11.03 16.60
CA SER A 9 -0.98 -11.69 16.02
C SER A 9 -2.22 -10.77 16.07
N ILE A 10 -3.14 -11.00 15.13
CA ILE A 10 -4.46 -10.36 15.10
C ILE A 10 -5.38 -10.90 16.20
N ASP A 11 -5.05 -12.06 16.78
CA ASP A 11 -5.82 -12.69 17.86
C ASP A 11 -5.91 -11.81 19.10
N TYR A 12 -4.87 -11.02 19.39
CA TYR A 12 -4.90 -10.05 20.48
C TYR A 12 -5.98 -8.97 20.26
N LEU A 13 -6.15 -8.48 19.02
CA LEU A 13 -7.20 -7.53 18.68
C LEU A 13 -8.59 -8.20 18.74
N SER A 14 -8.69 -9.45 18.31
CA SER A 14 -9.92 -10.24 18.43
C SER A 14 -10.32 -10.44 19.89
N THR A 15 -9.35 -10.69 20.77
CA THR A 15 -9.54 -10.85 22.22
C THR A 15 -9.98 -9.54 22.85
N LEU A 16 -9.35 -8.42 22.47
CA LEU A 16 -9.74 -7.08 22.89
C LEU A 16 -11.20 -6.77 22.56
N ILE A 17 -11.63 -7.03 21.32
CA ILE A 17 -13.01 -6.78 20.87
C ILE A 17 -14.04 -7.64 21.63
N ARG A 18 -13.65 -8.84 22.07
CA ARG A 18 -14.55 -9.75 22.79
C ARG A 18 -14.65 -9.40 24.28
N ASN A 19 -13.55 -8.97 24.89
CA ASN A 19 -13.43 -8.90 26.34
C ASN A 19 -13.52 -7.47 26.90
N ILE A 20 -13.20 -6.45 26.09
CA ILE A 20 -13.21 -5.05 26.52
C ILE A 20 -14.42 -4.33 25.89
N PRO A 21 -15.13 -3.45 26.62
CA PRO A 21 -16.25 -2.70 26.06
C PRO A 21 -15.85 -1.79 24.90
N LYS A 22 -16.63 -1.82 23.81
CA LYS A 22 -16.45 -1.00 22.60
C LYS A 22 -16.27 0.50 22.87
N LEU A 23 -16.92 1.04 23.89
CA LEU A 23 -16.82 2.46 24.25
C LEU A 23 -15.39 2.89 24.61
N ARG A 24 -14.53 1.95 25.02
CA ARG A 24 -13.14 2.23 25.39
C ARG A 24 -12.19 2.24 24.21
N HIS A 25 -12.38 1.34 23.25
CA HIS A 25 -11.42 1.13 22.15
C HIS A 25 -11.98 1.47 20.75
N GLY A 26 -13.28 1.60 20.59
CA GLY A 26 -13.95 2.00 19.34
C GLY A 26 -14.01 0.93 18.22
N LEU A 27 -13.21 -0.13 18.30
CA LEU A 27 -13.14 -1.21 17.29
C LEU A 27 -14.41 -2.07 17.18
N VAL A 28 -14.69 -2.54 15.97
CA VAL A 28 -15.67 -3.60 15.66
C VAL A 28 -15.03 -4.76 14.90
N LYS A 29 -15.70 -5.92 14.82
CA LYS A 29 -15.18 -7.11 14.13
C LYS A 29 -14.77 -6.84 12.68
N SER A 30 -15.51 -5.99 11.96
CA SER A 30 -15.20 -5.62 10.58
C SER A 30 -13.90 -4.82 10.45
N ASP A 31 -13.43 -4.16 11.52
CA ASP A 31 -12.17 -3.39 11.46
C ASP A 31 -10.94 -4.30 11.39
N ILE A 32 -11.04 -5.56 11.83
CA ILE A 32 -9.93 -6.53 11.83
C ILE A 32 -10.08 -7.60 10.74
N PHE A 33 -10.96 -7.37 9.76
CA PHE A 33 -11.27 -8.37 8.74
C PHE A 33 -10.16 -8.46 7.67
N PRO A 34 -9.46 -9.60 7.52
CA PRO A 34 -8.27 -9.67 6.65
C PRO A 34 -8.54 -9.55 5.15
N GLN A 35 -9.79 -9.75 4.70
CA GLN A 35 -10.17 -9.68 3.29
C GLN A 35 -10.30 -8.22 2.82
N ASP A 36 -10.66 -7.29 3.71
CA ASP A 36 -10.79 -5.87 3.39
C ASP A 36 -9.43 -5.14 3.50
N ARG A 37 -8.52 -5.49 2.59
CA ARG A 37 -7.13 -5.00 2.61
C ARG A 37 -6.97 -3.53 2.23
N GLN A 38 -8.02 -2.89 1.72
CA GLN A 38 -7.98 -1.49 1.23
C GLN A 38 -8.56 -0.50 2.24
N ASN A 39 -9.15 -0.96 3.34
CA ASN A 39 -9.78 -0.11 4.32
C ASN A 39 -8.77 0.53 5.28
N PHE A 40 -8.20 1.64 4.81
CA PHE A 40 -7.30 2.47 5.60
C PHE A 40 -7.96 3.03 6.87
N SER A 41 -9.29 3.25 6.87
CA SER A 41 -9.99 3.80 8.03
C SER A 41 -9.93 2.87 9.24
N SER A 42 -10.04 1.56 9.02
CA SER A 42 -9.89 0.57 10.07
C SER A 42 -8.46 0.48 10.59
N CYS A 43 -7.45 0.61 9.70
CA CYS A 43 -6.05 0.74 10.11
C CYS A 43 -5.82 1.94 11.03
N VAL A 44 -6.39 3.11 10.70
CA VAL A 44 -6.31 4.33 11.54
C VAL A 44 -6.91 4.07 12.92
N LYS A 45 -8.08 3.43 13.00
CA LYS A 45 -8.72 3.11 14.28
C LYS A 45 -7.91 2.13 15.11
N ILE A 46 -7.38 1.07 14.49
CA ILE A 46 -6.52 0.09 15.17
C ILE A 46 -5.29 0.76 15.76
N CYS A 47 -4.75 1.75 15.06
CA CYS A 47 -3.60 2.50 15.52
C CYS A 47 -3.93 3.62 16.52
N SER A 48 -5.15 3.68 17.08
CA SER A 48 -5.48 4.73 18.05
C SER A 48 -4.79 4.50 19.40
N ASP A 49 -4.61 5.60 20.12
CA ASP A 49 -4.03 5.56 21.47
C ASP A 49 -4.99 4.81 22.43
N ASP A 50 -6.30 4.93 22.24
CA ASP A 50 -7.34 4.19 22.97
C ASP A 50 -7.19 2.67 22.84
N VAL A 51 -6.97 2.16 21.61
CA VAL A 51 -6.73 0.73 21.38
C VAL A 51 -5.43 0.29 22.03
N THR A 52 -4.37 1.08 21.88
CA THR A 52 -3.07 0.78 22.49
C THR A 52 -3.14 0.72 24.01
N ASN A 53 -3.90 1.63 24.63
CA ASN A 53 -4.13 1.68 26.07
C ASN A 53 -5.01 0.52 26.55
N CYS A 54 -5.96 0.05 25.74
CA CYS A 54 -6.76 -1.13 26.10
C CYS A 54 -5.97 -2.43 25.92
N LEU A 55 -5.05 -2.49 24.95
CA LEU A 55 -4.21 -3.67 24.74
C LEU A 55 -3.31 -3.96 25.94
N THR A 56 -2.86 -2.95 26.71
CA THR A 56 -2.02 -3.19 27.90
C THR A 56 -2.72 -4.00 28.99
N GLU A 57 -4.06 -4.10 28.96
CA GLU A 57 -4.84 -4.96 29.88
C GLU A 57 -4.80 -6.44 29.47
N ILE A 58 -4.33 -6.76 28.26
CA ILE A 58 -4.23 -8.12 27.73
C ILE A 58 -2.80 -8.62 27.92
N HIS A 59 -2.68 -9.81 28.54
CA HIS A 59 -1.41 -10.49 28.77
C HIS A 59 -0.66 -10.78 27.45
N ASP A 60 0.66 -10.62 27.46
CA ASP A 60 1.58 -10.83 26.32
C ASP A 60 1.31 -10.00 25.05
N SER A 61 0.54 -8.92 25.16
CA SER A 61 0.18 -8.05 24.02
C SER A 61 1.28 -7.05 23.61
N GLU A 62 2.43 -7.03 24.29
CA GLU A 62 3.48 -6.03 24.07
C GLU A 62 4.02 -6.05 22.63
N GLY A 63 4.06 -7.23 22.01
CA GLY A 63 4.46 -7.37 20.61
C GLY A 63 3.53 -6.62 19.65
N ILE A 64 2.21 -6.79 19.80
CA ILE A 64 1.23 -6.09 18.95
C ILE A 64 1.18 -4.60 19.26
N ILE A 65 1.33 -4.20 20.54
CA ILE A 65 1.42 -2.79 20.95
C ILE A 65 2.60 -2.11 20.25
N MET A 66 3.76 -2.76 20.25
CA MET A 66 4.95 -2.23 19.59
C MET A 66 4.75 -2.09 18.08
N TYR A 67 4.14 -3.09 17.45
CA TYR A 67 3.82 -3.05 16.02
C TYR A 67 2.84 -1.92 15.68
N ILE A 68 1.82 -1.71 16.50
CA ILE A 68 0.88 -0.58 16.37
C ILE A 68 1.59 0.76 16.56
N ARG A 69 2.50 0.88 17.53
CA ARG A 69 3.32 2.10 17.73
C ARG A 69 4.21 2.42 16.53
N LEU A 70 4.76 1.39 15.88
CA LEU A 70 5.52 1.54 14.64
C LEU A 70 4.62 2.11 13.53
N LEU A 71 3.42 1.54 13.33
CA LEU A 71 2.46 2.04 12.35
C LEU A 71 2.01 3.47 12.66
N ARG A 72 1.67 3.77 13.92
CA ARG A 72 1.32 5.12 14.38
C ARG A 72 2.42 6.13 14.05
N SER A 73 3.69 5.77 14.29
CA SER A 73 4.83 6.65 13.97
C SER A 73 4.92 6.94 12.47
N ILE A 74 4.71 5.94 11.61
CA ILE A 74 4.65 6.14 10.16
C ILE A 74 3.50 7.10 9.79
N MET A 75 2.33 6.95 10.41
CA MET A 75 1.18 7.83 10.16
C MET A 75 1.44 9.27 10.63
N ILE A 76 2.05 9.47 11.80
CA ILE A 76 2.40 10.80 12.32
C ILE A 76 3.42 11.48 11.40
N ALA A 77 4.41 10.73 10.91
CA ALA A 77 5.45 11.25 10.03
C ALA A 77 4.91 11.74 8.68
N TYR A 78 4.03 10.97 8.03
CA TYR A 78 3.67 11.20 6.62
C TYR A 78 2.21 11.58 6.36
N ILE A 79 1.28 11.32 7.28
CA ILE A 79 -0.17 11.45 7.04
C ILE A 79 -0.81 12.51 7.95
N GLU A 80 -0.32 12.69 9.16
CA GLU A 80 -0.91 13.67 10.08
C GLU A 80 -0.61 15.11 9.62
N LYS A 81 -1.62 15.99 9.67
CA LYS A 81 -1.53 17.34 9.10
C LYS A 81 -0.78 18.34 9.98
N LEU A 82 -0.95 18.21 11.30
CA LEU A 82 -0.51 19.21 12.29
C LEU A 82 0.90 18.93 12.84
N THR A 83 1.57 17.88 12.35
CA THR A 83 2.91 17.49 12.83
C THR A 83 3.98 18.44 12.29
N THR A 84 4.79 18.99 13.20
CA THR A 84 5.94 19.85 12.87
C THR A 84 7.03 19.10 12.10
N PRO A 85 7.84 19.78 11.26
CA PRO A 85 8.89 19.13 10.47
C PRO A 85 9.86 18.29 11.30
N ILE A 86 10.26 18.78 12.48
CA ILE A 86 11.20 18.09 13.35
C ILE A 86 10.59 16.82 13.97
N ASN A 87 9.31 16.87 14.36
CA ASN A 87 8.60 15.69 14.88
C ASN A 87 8.36 14.66 13.77
N ARG A 88 8.15 15.09 12.52
CA ARG A 88 8.09 14.14 11.38
C ARG A 88 9.39 13.39 11.21
N LEU A 89 10.53 14.08 11.28
CA LEU A 89 11.86 13.46 11.24
C LEU A 89 12.05 12.47 12.39
N TYR A 90 11.62 12.84 13.61
CA TYR A 90 11.64 11.95 14.77
C TYR A 90 10.92 10.63 14.46
N HIS A 91 9.64 10.70 14.07
CA HIS A 91 8.83 9.51 13.85
C HIS A 91 9.24 8.69 12.62
N ALA A 92 9.74 9.35 11.56
CA ALA A 92 10.29 8.68 10.39
C ALA A 92 11.52 7.84 10.77
N TRP A 93 12.50 8.45 11.45
CA TRP A 93 13.71 7.74 11.87
C TRP A 93 13.46 6.72 12.97
N PHE A 94 12.46 6.94 13.82
CA PHE A 94 12.05 5.97 14.83
C PHE A 94 11.61 4.67 14.14
N SER A 95 10.79 4.81 13.10
CA SER A 95 10.32 3.69 12.30
C SER A 95 11.46 2.95 11.61
N VAL A 96 12.45 3.67 11.09
CA VAL A 96 13.67 3.10 10.50
C VAL A 96 14.49 2.33 11.54
N PHE A 97 14.89 2.95 12.64
CA PHE A 97 15.79 2.29 13.61
C PHE A 97 15.14 1.08 14.28
N VAL A 98 13.86 1.18 14.62
CA VAL A 98 13.09 0.04 15.12
C VAL A 98 13.11 -1.10 14.10
N SER A 99 12.80 -0.82 12.83
CA SER A 99 12.77 -1.84 11.78
C SER A 99 14.15 -2.44 11.50
N ARG A 100 15.22 -1.63 11.48
CA ARG A 100 16.61 -2.07 11.29
C ARG A 100 17.04 -3.03 12.39
N LEU A 101 16.86 -2.63 13.65
CA LEU A 101 17.28 -3.43 14.80
C LEU A 101 16.45 -4.72 14.93
N TRP A 102 15.14 -4.65 14.64
CA TRP A 102 14.28 -5.82 14.54
C TRP A 102 14.75 -6.78 13.44
N TYR A 103 15.05 -6.25 12.25
CA TYR A 103 15.54 -7.03 11.12
C TYR A 103 16.90 -7.70 11.41
N ILE A 104 17.86 -6.96 11.97
CA ILE A 104 19.17 -7.48 12.41
C ILE A 104 18.97 -8.65 13.37
N TRP A 105 18.09 -8.50 14.35
CA TRP A 105 17.80 -9.56 15.31
C TRP A 105 17.26 -10.83 14.65
N ILE A 106 16.29 -10.71 13.73
CA ILE A 106 15.77 -11.85 12.96
C ILE A 106 16.87 -12.53 12.14
N ASP A 107 17.74 -11.73 11.50
CA ASP A 107 18.77 -12.26 10.61
C ASP A 107 19.83 -13.09 11.37
N TYR A 108 20.32 -12.57 12.49
CA TYR A 108 21.30 -13.28 13.32
C TYR A 108 20.72 -14.42 14.16
N MET A 109 19.41 -14.42 14.44
CA MET A 109 18.79 -15.52 15.18
C MET A 109 18.75 -16.80 14.34
N PRO A 110 19.19 -17.96 14.88
CA PRO A 110 19.03 -19.24 14.21
C PRO A 110 17.56 -19.52 13.91
N LYS A 111 17.27 -20.02 12.70
CA LYS A 111 15.90 -20.29 12.25
C LYS A 111 15.14 -21.22 13.22
N VAL A 112 15.82 -22.25 13.73
CA VAL A 112 15.27 -23.21 14.70
C VAL A 112 14.76 -22.50 15.96
N ASN A 113 15.49 -21.49 16.43
CA ASN A 113 15.10 -20.73 17.62
C ASN A 113 13.89 -19.83 17.34
N LEU A 114 13.82 -19.23 16.14
CA LEU A 114 12.66 -18.41 15.74
C LEU A 114 11.38 -19.24 15.65
N GLU A 115 11.46 -20.44 15.04
CA GLU A 115 10.32 -21.36 14.94
C GLU A 115 9.89 -21.86 16.32
N LYS A 116 10.86 -22.22 17.18
CA LYS A 116 10.59 -22.62 18.57
C LYS A 116 9.93 -21.52 19.39
N SER A 117 10.47 -20.29 19.37
CA SER A 117 9.88 -19.17 20.08
C SER A 117 8.48 -18.82 19.57
N LEU A 118 8.23 -18.90 18.26
CA LEU A 118 6.89 -18.68 17.73
C LEU A 118 5.92 -19.78 18.20
N TYR A 119 6.33 -21.04 18.22
CA TYR A 119 5.51 -22.14 18.72
C TYR A 119 5.14 -21.95 20.19
N GLU A 120 6.14 -21.65 21.04
CA GLU A 120 5.96 -21.41 22.47
C GLU A 120 5.02 -20.23 22.74
N LEU A 121 5.09 -19.17 21.93
CA LEU A 121 4.33 -17.94 22.14
C LEU A 121 2.94 -17.93 21.50
N SER A 122 2.75 -18.65 20.38
CA SER A 122 1.46 -18.66 19.68
C SER A 122 0.55 -19.79 20.14
N GLY A 123 1.08 -20.85 20.78
CA GLY A 123 0.30 -22.03 21.18
C GLY A 123 -0.32 -22.79 20.01
N ILE A 124 -0.02 -22.40 18.76
CA ILE A 124 -0.59 -22.97 17.55
C ILE A 124 0.42 -23.96 16.95
N THR A 125 0.02 -25.23 16.87
CA THR A 125 0.61 -26.26 16.02
C THR A 125 0.32 -25.93 14.55
N THR A 126 1.00 -24.94 13.97
CA THR A 126 0.85 -24.73 12.52
C THR A 126 1.44 -25.94 11.78
N ASN A 127 0.64 -26.54 10.90
CA ASN A 127 1.05 -27.57 9.95
C ASN A 127 2.46 -27.31 9.39
N LYS A 128 3.24 -28.40 9.26
CA LYS A 128 4.69 -28.53 8.97
C LYS A 128 5.21 -27.86 7.68
N LYS A 129 4.72 -26.69 7.25
CA LYS A 129 5.35 -25.90 6.18
C LYS A 129 6.45 -25.05 6.80
N LYS A 130 7.71 -25.41 6.52
CA LYS A 130 8.92 -24.71 6.99
C LYS A 130 8.83 -23.22 6.63
N LYS A 131 8.63 -22.34 7.63
CA LYS A 131 8.53 -20.90 7.38
C LYS A 131 9.89 -20.34 6.97
N LYS A 132 9.95 -19.43 5.99
CA LYS A 132 11.20 -18.72 5.66
C LYS A 132 11.45 -17.66 6.75
N LYS A 133 12.71 -17.35 7.11
CA LYS A 133 13.03 -16.29 8.10
C LYS A 133 12.33 -14.96 7.79
N LYS A 134 12.15 -14.65 6.50
CA LYS A 134 11.44 -13.45 6.01
C LYS A 134 9.99 -13.34 6.48
N GLN A 135 9.32 -14.45 6.81
CA GLN A 135 7.91 -14.44 7.28
C GLN A 135 7.74 -14.01 8.75
N PHE A 136 8.84 -13.86 9.49
CA PHE A 136 8.81 -13.39 10.88
C PHE A 136 8.89 -11.86 10.99
N PHE A 137 9.18 -11.17 9.88
CA PHE A 137 9.34 -9.72 9.77
C PHE A 137 8.27 -9.13 8.83
N ILE A 138 8.17 -7.80 8.79
CA ILE A 138 7.38 -7.11 7.76
C ILE A 138 7.93 -7.43 6.36
N THR A 139 7.11 -7.22 5.33
CA THR A 139 7.56 -7.46 3.95
C THR A 139 8.74 -6.55 3.60
N ASN A 140 9.66 -7.07 2.79
CA ASN A 140 10.83 -6.30 2.35
C ASN A 140 10.41 -4.98 1.67
N ASN A 141 9.34 -5.00 0.87
CA ASN A 141 8.84 -3.80 0.19
C ASN A 141 8.41 -2.73 1.20
N ALA A 142 7.64 -3.11 2.23
CA ALA A 142 7.24 -2.18 3.28
C ALA A 142 8.47 -1.64 4.04
N TYR A 143 9.42 -2.51 4.38
CA TYR A 143 10.66 -2.11 5.04
C TYR A 143 11.48 -1.11 4.21
N TYR A 144 11.70 -1.38 2.92
CA TYR A 144 12.43 -0.47 2.05
C TYR A 144 11.69 0.85 1.82
N CYS A 145 10.36 0.85 1.76
CA CYS A 145 9.58 2.10 1.72
C CYS A 145 9.79 2.95 2.97
N ILE A 146 9.84 2.34 4.17
CA ILE A 146 10.13 3.07 5.42
C ILE A 146 11.50 3.73 5.35
N GLU A 147 12.53 2.99 4.92
CA GLU A 147 13.90 3.50 4.75
C GLU A 147 13.97 4.66 3.75
N ILE A 148 13.47 4.44 2.53
CA ILE A 148 13.52 5.43 1.44
C ILE A 148 12.78 6.70 1.84
N ASN A 149 11.59 6.60 2.42
CA ASN A 149 10.79 7.76 2.79
C ASN A 149 11.46 8.58 3.91
N ALA A 150 12.13 7.95 4.88
CA ALA A 150 12.84 8.66 5.94
C ALA A 150 14.08 9.39 5.41
N HIS A 151 14.84 8.72 4.53
CA HIS A 151 15.98 9.32 3.85
C HIS A 151 15.55 10.49 2.97
N GLN A 152 14.47 10.34 2.19
CA GLN A 152 13.94 11.41 1.35
C GLN A 152 13.45 12.61 2.17
N LEU A 153 12.73 12.36 3.27
CA LEU A 153 12.30 13.43 4.18
C LEU A 153 13.49 14.19 4.78
N THR A 154 14.55 13.45 5.16
CA THR A 154 15.79 14.06 5.67
C THR A 154 16.48 14.89 4.59
N TYR A 155 16.52 14.39 3.36
CA TYR A 155 17.10 15.11 2.23
C TYR A 155 16.35 16.41 1.93
N LEU A 156 15.01 16.37 1.90
CA LEU A 156 14.18 17.58 1.77
C LEU A 156 14.45 18.57 2.90
N ALA A 157 14.51 18.10 4.14
CA ALA A 157 14.84 18.93 5.28
C ALA A 157 16.20 19.62 5.12
N LEU A 158 17.24 18.89 4.68
CA LEU A 158 18.56 19.46 4.42
C LEU A 158 18.54 20.52 3.32
N LEU A 159 17.85 20.27 2.21
CA LEU A 159 17.71 21.25 1.12
C LEU A 159 17.01 22.53 1.58
N VAL A 160 16.02 22.43 2.47
CA VAL A 160 15.38 23.59 3.10
C VAL A 160 16.37 24.32 4.03
N THR A 161 17.15 23.59 4.84
CA THR A 161 18.17 24.23 5.70
C THR A 161 19.28 24.94 4.91
N GLU A 162 19.58 24.46 3.71
CA GLU A 162 20.54 25.07 2.78
C GLU A 162 19.91 26.20 1.93
N ASN A 163 18.66 26.58 2.18
CA ASN A 163 17.88 27.56 1.40
C ASN A 163 17.77 27.23 -0.09
N LYS A 164 17.91 25.95 -0.48
CA LYS A 164 17.71 25.49 -1.87
C LYS A 164 16.24 25.22 -2.19
N LEU A 165 15.42 24.99 -1.17
CA LEU A 165 13.98 24.78 -1.29
C LEU A 165 13.22 25.66 -0.29
N PRO A 166 11.99 26.09 -0.64
CA PRO A 166 11.19 26.90 0.26
C PRO A 166 10.60 26.03 1.39
N PRO A 167 10.38 26.59 2.60
CA PRO A 167 9.97 25.83 3.78
C PRO A 167 8.59 25.14 3.63
N GLU A 168 7.75 25.61 2.72
CA GLU A 168 6.44 25.03 2.38
C GLU A 168 6.55 23.60 1.86
N VAL A 169 7.71 23.22 1.30
CA VAL A 169 8.00 21.83 0.88
C VAL A 169 7.93 20.85 2.06
N MET A 170 8.11 21.33 3.30
CA MET A 170 7.95 20.52 4.51
C MET A 170 6.49 20.22 4.87
N ASN A 171 5.52 20.61 4.04
CA ASN A 171 4.13 20.16 4.14
C ASN A 171 3.97 18.73 3.58
N ILE A 172 4.56 17.76 4.29
CA ILE A 172 4.69 16.36 3.86
C ILE A 172 3.34 15.67 3.64
N TYR A 173 2.26 16.13 4.27
CA TYR A 173 0.92 15.61 4.04
C TYR A 173 0.51 15.63 2.55
N LEU A 174 1.00 16.62 1.80
CA LEU A 174 0.72 16.77 0.37
C LEU A 174 1.43 15.76 -0.52
N PHE A 175 2.40 15.01 0.01
CA PHE A 175 3.20 14.03 -0.74
C PHE A 175 2.54 12.65 -0.80
N SER A 176 1.35 12.51 -0.22
CA SER A 176 0.57 11.27 -0.26
C SER A 176 -0.30 11.18 -1.53
N SER A 177 -0.60 9.95 -1.97
CA SER A 177 -1.50 9.67 -3.10
C SER A 177 -2.98 9.94 -2.80
N GLN A 178 -3.32 10.35 -1.57
CA GLN A 178 -4.70 10.50 -1.11
C GLN A 178 -5.50 11.52 -1.94
N THR A 179 -4.85 12.59 -2.42
CA THR A 179 -5.48 13.55 -3.33
C THR A 179 -5.84 12.92 -4.67
N CYS A 180 -4.96 12.05 -5.22
CA CYS A 180 -5.22 11.31 -6.45
C CYS A 180 -6.37 10.31 -6.26
N GLU A 181 -6.41 9.57 -5.15
CA GLU A 181 -7.52 8.68 -4.82
C GLU A 181 -8.84 9.44 -4.67
N GLY A 182 -8.81 10.64 -4.09
CA GLY A 182 -9.96 11.55 -4.02
C GLY A 182 -10.46 11.99 -5.40
N MET A 183 -9.53 12.28 -6.33
CA MET A 183 -9.86 12.58 -7.72
C MET A 183 -10.52 11.38 -8.42
N PHE A 184 -9.97 10.18 -8.27
CA PHE A 184 -10.58 8.96 -8.83
C PHE A 184 -11.95 8.65 -8.22
N ARG A 185 -12.14 8.86 -6.92
CA ARG A 185 -13.46 8.77 -6.28
C ARG A 185 -14.45 9.75 -6.88
N SER A 186 -14.04 10.99 -7.08
CA SER A 186 -14.86 12.04 -7.68
C SER A 186 -15.21 11.71 -9.14
N ALA A 187 -14.26 11.18 -9.90
CA ALA A 187 -14.50 10.71 -11.27
C ALA A 187 -15.52 9.56 -11.32
N ARG A 188 -15.44 8.61 -10.39
CA ARG A 188 -16.40 7.50 -10.27
C ARG A 188 -17.80 7.97 -9.87
N SER A 189 -17.91 8.99 -9.02
CA SER A 189 -19.21 9.55 -8.61
C SER A 189 -19.88 10.42 -9.69
N MET A 190 -19.15 10.84 -10.72
CA MET A 190 -19.70 11.62 -11.84
C MET A 190 -20.25 10.69 -12.92
N SER A 191 -21.25 9.89 -12.55
CA SER A 191 -22.07 9.16 -13.50
C SER A 191 -23.34 9.97 -13.82
N GLY A 192 -23.97 9.70 -14.97
CA GLY A 192 -25.22 10.36 -15.35
C GLY A 192 -26.36 10.02 -14.40
N THR A 193 -27.43 10.82 -14.38
CA THR A 193 -28.61 10.63 -13.51
C THR A 193 -29.27 9.26 -13.66
N PHE A 194 -29.08 8.60 -14.80
CA PHE A 194 -29.63 7.28 -15.12
C PHE A 194 -28.55 6.19 -15.23
N SER A 195 -27.33 6.45 -14.75
CA SER A 195 -26.21 5.52 -14.85
C SER A 195 -25.51 5.37 -13.49
N SER A 196 -25.45 4.15 -13.00
CA SER A 196 -24.64 3.75 -11.83
C SER A 196 -23.25 3.24 -12.24
N VAL A 197 -22.87 3.41 -13.52
CA VAL A 197 -21.63 2.85 -14.06
C VAL A 197 -20.43 3.59 -13.48
N VAL A 198 -19.79 2.92 -12.51
CA VAL A 198 -18.58 3.40 -11.83
C VAL A 198 -17.29 3.12 -12.60
N ASN A 199 -17.30 2.12 -13.48
CA ASN A 199 -16.14 1.78 -14.31
C ASN A 199 -16.19 2.57 -15.62
N PHE A 200 -15.07 3.14 -16.04
CA PHE A 200 -15.03 3.97 -17.23
C PHE A 200 -13.74 3.76 -18.02
N GLY A 201 -13.84 3.95 -19.34
CA GLY A 201 -12.69 3.91 -20.25
C GLY A 201 -11.81 5.16 -20.13
N VAL A 202 -10.67 5.16 -20.82
CA VAL A 202 -9.73 6.29 -20.81
C VAL A 202 -10.38 7.57 -21.37
N GLN A 203 -11.13 7.46 -22.46
CA GLN A 203 -11.80 8.61 -23.07
C GLN A 203 -12.85 9.23 -22.14
N GLU A 204 -13.63 8.39 -21.46
CA GLU A 204 -14.61 8.83 -20.47
C GLU A 204 -13.92 9.48 -19.26
N PHE A 205 -12.78 8.96 -18.82
CA PHE A 205 -11.97 9.61 -17.78
C PHE A 205 -11.51 11.00 -18.20
N LEU A 206 -10.99 11.17 -19.43
CA LEU A 206 -10.53 12.48 -19.91
C LEU A 206 -11.67 13.51 -19.94
N ASN A 207 -12.85 13.12 -20.41
CA ASN A 207 -14.05 13.97 -20.41
C ASN A 207 -14.47 14.35 -18.97
N ARG A 208 -14.38 13.40 -18.04
CA ARG A 208 -14.64 13.63 -16.61
C ARG A 208 -13.56 14.52 -15.97
N ALA A 209 -12.29 14.35 -16.32
CA ALA A 209 -11.18 15.12 -15.77
C ALA A 209 -11.30 16.62 -16.08
N GLN A 210 -11.76 16.98 -17.28
CA GLN A 210 -12.06 18.39 -17.63
C GLN A 210 -13.14 18.98 -16.71
N LYS A 211 -14.24 18.24 -16.49
CA LYS A 211 -15.31 18.66 -15.56
C LYS A 211 -14.81 18.79 -14.12
N LEU A 212 -13.98 17.86 -13.65
CA LEU A 212 -13.37 17.92 -12.32
C LEU A 212 -12.45 19.13 -12.17
N SER A 213 -11.65 19.44 -13.19
CA SER A 213 -10.76 20.61 -13.19
C SER A 213 -11.57 21.90 -13.01
N LEU A 214 -12.65 22.07 -13.77
CA LEU A 214 -13.54 23.22 -13.63
C LEU A 214 -14.19 23.29 -12.24
N LEU A 215 -14.72 22.17 -11.73
CA LEU A 215 -15.30 22.09 -10.39
C LEU A 215 -14.29 22.43 -9.29
N GLN A 216 -13.04 21.98 -9.45
CA GLN A 216 -11.99 22.28 -8.48
C GLN A 216 -11.63 23.76 -8.51
N LYS A 217 -11.49 24.35 -9.71
CA LYS A 217 -11.24 25.79 -9.88
C LYS A 217 -12.33 26.63 -9.21
N LEU A 218 -13.60 26.30 -9.45
CA LEU A 218 -14.75 26.98 -8.83
C LEU A 218 -14.74 26.84 -7.30
N LYS A 219 -14.44 25.64 -6.77
CA LYS A 219 -14.33 25.42 -5.33
C LYS A 219 -13.23 26.27 -4.71
N THR A 220 -12.05 26.32 -5.33
CA THR A 220 -10.91 27.10 -4.84
C THR A 220 -11.20 28.60 -4.92
N GLU A 221 -11.73 29.11 -6.03
CA GLU A 221 -12.09 30.53 -6.19
C GLU A 221 -13.14 30.99 -5.16
N SER A 222 -14.14 30.14 -4.87
CA SER A 222 -15.14 30.42 -3.83
C SER A 222 -14.57 30.48 -2.40
N GLU A 223 -13.41 29.87 -2.15
CA GLU A 223 -12.75 29.85 -0.83
C GLU A 223 -11.84 31.05 -0.61
N PHE A 224 -11.25 31.61 -1.67
CA PHE A 224 -10.35 32.77 -1.58
C PHE A 224 -11.07 34.12 -1.72
N TYR A 225 -12.12 34.20 -2.55
CA TYR A 225 -12.84 35.45 -2.81
C TYR A 225 -14.21 35.43 -2.11
N SER A 226 -14.20 35.68 -0.80
CA SER A 226 -15.42 35.80 0.01
C SER A 226 -16.16 37.14 -0.17
N THR A 227 -15.65 38.06 -1.01
CA THR A 227 -16.05 39.47 -0.96
C THR A 227 -16.84 39.98 -2.16
N SER A 228 -17.08 39.18 -3.21
CA SER A 228 -17.80 39.68 -4.39
C SER A 228 -18.54 38.56 -5.13
N GLY A 229 -19.87 38.50 -4.96
CA GLY A 229 -20.80 37.90 -5.94
C GLY A 229 -20.58 36.44 -6.40
N ASN A 230 -19.93 35.58 -5.61
CA ASN A 230 -19.57 34.23 -6.06
C ASN A 230 -20.64 33.17 -5.77
N LEU A 231 -20.78 32.22 -6.70
CA LEU A 231 -21.61 31.00 -6.55
C LEU A 231 -21.25 30.26 -5.26
N LEU A 232 -22.14 30.32 -4.28
CA LEU A 232 -22.02 29.55 -3.04
C LEU A 232 -22.55 28.14 -3.27
N PHE A 233 -21.65 27.18 -3.48
CA PHE A 233 -22.04 25.77 -3.49
C PHE A 233 -22.60 25.38 -2.11
N PRO A 234 -23.73 24.64 -2.05
CA PRO A 234 -24.23 24.06 -0.82
C PRO A 234 -23.19 23.11 -0.21
N LYS A 235 -22.41 23.60 0.76
CA LYS A 235 -21.46 22.76 1.51
C LYS A 235 -22.22 22.03 2.61
N HIS A 236 -22.24 20.69 2.54
CA HIS A 236 -22.78 19.83 3.58
C HIS A 236 -22.14 20.17 4.94
N TYR A 237 -22.93 20.22 6.02
CA TYR A 237 -22.48 20.71 7.34
C TYR A 237 -21.23 19.97 7.88
N LYS A 238 -21.06 18.69 7.55
CA LYS A 238 -19.86 17.89 7.89
C LYS A 238 -18.56 18.46 7.27
N GLN A 239 -18.62 19.01 6.06
CA GLN A 239 -17.46 19.63 5.39
C GLN A 239 -17.12 21.01 5.97
N ARG A 240 -18.11 21.75 6.50
CA ARG A 240 -17.86 23.05 7.16
C ARG A 240 -17.03 22.92 8.44
N LYS A 241 -17.17 21.81 9.19
CA LYS A 241 -16.34 21.53 10.38
C LYS A 241 -14.88 21.25 10.02
N GLN A 242 -14.61 20.56 8.91
CA GLN A 242 -13.24 20.25 8.47
C GLN A 242 -12.47 21.51 8.05
N LEU A 243 -13.12 22.44 7.35
CA LEU A 243 -12.51 23.70 6.89
C LEU A 243 -12.01 24.60 8.04
N ARG A 244 -12.70 24.59 9.19
CA ARG A 244 -12.28 25.35 10.39
C ARG A 244 -11.07 24.74 11.10
N GLN A 245 -10.79 23.46 10.89
CA GLN A 245 -9.64 22.76 11.48
C GLN A 245 -8.40 22.79 10.57
N SER A 246 -8.57 23.09 9.28
CA SER A 246 -7.49 23.28 8.31
C SER A 246 -6.93 24.70 8.33
N GLN A 247 -6.75 25.30 9.52
CA GLN A 247 -5.78 26.37 9.63
C GLN A 247 -4.42 25.74 9.34
N HIS A 248 -3.81 26.17 8.23
CA HIS A 248 -2.44 25.84 7.91
C HIS A 248 -1.61 26.13 9.15
N VAL A 249 -1.04 25.10 9.77
CA VAL A 249 0.12 25.30 10.64
C VAL A 249 1.21 25.76 9.68
N ILE A 250 1.33 27.08 9.52
CA ILE A 250 2.59 27.69 9.11
C ILE A 250 3.61 27.02 10.03
N PRO A 251 4.62 26.31 9.50
CA PRO A 251 5.61 25.66 10.34
C PRO A 251 6.07 26.73 11.34
N GLY A 252 5.76 26.49 12.62
CA GLY A 252 6.21 27.39 13.67
C GLY A 252 7.71 27.57 13.52
N ASN A 253 8.23 28.72 13.97
CA ASN A 253 9.63 29.13 13.92
C ASN A 253 10.63 28.16 14.63
N ASP A 254 10.34 26.87 14.73
CA ASP A 254 11.34 25.83 14.96
C ASP A 254 12.30 25.87 13.76
N ILE A 255 13.37 26.64 13.91
CA ILE A 255 14.43 26.80 12.92
C ILE A 255 15.01 25.42 12.65
N LEU A 256 14.53 24.79 11.57
CA LEU A 256 15.09 23.55 11.05
C LEU A 256 16.55 23.83 10.71
N ASN A 257 17.45 23.28 11.50
CA ASN A 257 18.89 23.41 11.28
C ASN A 257 19.55 22.03 11.41
N VAL A 258 20.74 21.91 10.82
CA VAL A 258 21.47 20.64 10.76
C VAL A 258 21.77 20.09 12.16
N GLY A 259 22.01 20.96 13.15
CA GLY A 259 22.24 20.58 14.55
C GLY A 259 20.99 19.95 15.19
N ALA A 260 19.81 20.53 14.96
CA ALA A 260 18.53 20.03 15.44
C ALA A 260 18.20 18.68 14.80
N ILE A 261 18.39 18.55 13.48
CA ILE A 261 18.20 17.28 12.76
C ILE A 261 19.11 16.20 13.36
N THR A 262 20.40 16.49 13.52
CA THR A 262 21.38 15.55 14.07
C THR A 262 21.02 15.13 15.49
N LYS A 263 20.66 16.11 16.34
CA LYS A 263 20.24 15.84 17.73
C LYS A 263 19.03 14.92 17.78
N VAL A 264 18.03 15.17 16.92
CA VAL A 264 16.82 14.34 16.85
C VAL A 264 17.14 12.93 16.37
N VAL A 265 17.92 12.76 15.30
CA VAL A 265 18.29 11.42 14.81
C VAL A 265 19.04 10.63 15.90
N CYS A 266 19.97 11.27 16.62
CA CYS A 266 20.68 10.63 17.74
C CYS A 266 19.74 10.26 18.90
N GLN A 267 18.84 11.16 19.28
CA GLN A 267 17.85 10.90 20.33
C GLN A 267 16.96 9.72 19.96
N VAL A 268 16.43 9.72 18.73
CA VAL A 268 15.52 8.68 18.22
C VAL A 268 16.18 7.32 18.20
N TYR A 269 17.47 7.25 17.85
CA TYR A 269 18.22 5.99 17.92
C TYR A 269 18.25 5.44 19.36
N ASN A 270 18.53 6.30 20.35
CA ASN A 270 18.53 5.89 21.76
C ASN A 270 17.15 5.44 22.22
N ASP A 271 16.09 6.16 21.84
CA ASP A 271 14.70 5.81 22.16
C ASP A 271 14.30 4.46 21.54
N ALA A 272 14.72 4.19 20.30
CA ALA A 272 14.50 2.90 19.64
C ALA A 272 15.25 1.75 20.36
N VAL A 273 16.49 1.98 20.78
CA VAL A 273 17.27 0.99 21.56
C VAL A 273 16.65 0.76 22.94
N ASP A 274 16.17 1.80 23.62
CA ASP A 274 15.46 1.67 24.90
C ASP A 274 14.18 0.87 24.74
N LEU A 275 13.38 1.17 23.71
CA LEU A 275 12.15 0.42 23.44
C LEU A 275 12.46 -1.07 23.22
N LEU A 276 13.43 -1.39 22.36
CA LEU A 276 13.78 -2.77 22.04
C LEU A 276 14.51 -3.50 23.17
N SER A 277 15.00 -2.78 24.17
CA SER A 277 15.56 -3.39 25.39
C SER A 277 14.51 -4.20 26.15
N ARG A 278 13.25 -3.74 26.14
CA ARG A 278 12.10 -4.40 26.78
C ARG A 278 11.79 -5.77 26.15
N PHE A 279 12.16 -5.95 24.88
CA PHE A 279 11.94 -7.17 24.09
C PHE A 279 13.14 -8.14 24.11
N LYS A 280 14.10 -7.94 25.04
CA LYS A 280 15.37 -8.71 25.13
C LYS A 280 16.27 -8.64 23.88
N ILE A 281 15.95 -7.77 22.91
CA ILE A 281 16.75 -7.59 21.69
C ILE A 281 18.06 -6.87 22.01
N LYS A 282 18.06 -5.88 22.91
CA LYS A 282 19.28 -5.14 23.30
C LYS A 282 20.39 -6.05 23.84
N ASN A 283 20.05 -7.03 24.69
CA ASN A 283 21.04 -7.97 25.23
C ASN A 283 21.70 -8.78 24.11
N PHE A 284 20.91 -9.21 23.13
CA PHE A 284 21.40 -9.92 21.96
C PHE A 284 22.31 -9.04 21.08
N LEU A 285 21.92 -7.80 20.84
CA LEU A 285 22.73 -6.82 20.09
C LEU A 285 24.07 -6.55 20.79
N ASN A 286 24.07 -6.42 22.11
CA ASN A 286 25.29 -6.28 22.91
C ASN A 286 26.21 -7.51 22.77
N THR A 287 25.66 -8.72 22.80
CA THR A 287 26.44 -9.95 22.55
C THR A 287 27.08 -9.96 21.16
N LYS A 288 26.44 -9.33 20.17
CA LYS A 288 26.96 -9.17 18.80
C LYS A 288 27.81 -7.92 18.60
N LYS A 289 28.14 -7.18 19.66
CA LYS A 289 28.90 -5.92 19.62
C LYS A 289 28.27 -4.84 18.74
N ILE A 290 26.94 -4.78 18.72
CA ILE A 290 26.17 -3.70 18.06
C ILE A 290 25.67 -2.78 19.16
N THR A 291 26.51 -1.83 19.55
CA THR A 291 26.29 -0.95 20.72
C THR A 291 25.91 0.46 20.34
N ASN A 292 26.35 0.93 19.17
CA ASN A 292 26.13 2.30 18.69
C ASN A 292 25.54 2.35 17.28
N MET A 293 25.03 3.52 16.91
CA MET A 293 24.38 3.76 15.62
C MET A 293 25.29 3.43 14.43
N LYS A 294 26.60 3.72 14.54
CA LYS A 294 27.58 3.47 13.48
C LYS A 294 27.76 1.96 13.24
N GLU A 295 27.88 1.17 14.30
CA GLU A 295 27.96 -0.29 14.23
C GLU A 295 26.69 -0.91 13.66
N ALA A 296 25.51 -0.45 14.11
CA ALA A 296 24.24 -0.91 13.58
C ALA A 296 24.11 -0.60 12.07
N ASN A 297 24.54 0.59 11.66
CA ASN A 297 24.53 0.98 10.25
C ASN A 297 25.53 0.18 9.40
N ASN A 298 26.75 -0.05 9.89
CA ASN A 298 27.75 -0.88 9.22
C ASN A 298 27.27 -2.33 9.05
N CYS A 299 26.63 -2.88 10.09
CA CYS A 299 26.01 -4.19 10.05
C CYS A 299 24.92 -4.25 8.96
N MET A 300 24.00 -3.28 8.96
CA MET A 300 22.95 -3.20 7.94
C MET A 300 23.54 -3.09 6.52
N GLN A 301 24.56 -2.26 6.32
CA GLN A 301 25.23 -2.14 5.03
C GLN A 301 25.87 -3.46 4.58
N SER A 302 26.49 -4.21 5.50
CA SER A 302 27.03 -5.54 5.21
C SER A 302 25.93 -6.50 4.76
N LEU A 303 24.80 -6.54 5.48
CA LEU A 303 23.64 -7.37 5.12
C LEU A 303 23.04 -7.00 3.77
N LEU A 304 22.96 -5.70 3.45
CA LEU A 304 22.49 -5.23 2.15
C LEU A 304 23.46 -5.62 1.03
N ARG A 305 24.77 -5.46 1.22
CA ARG A 305 25.79 -5.86 0.23
C ARG A 305 25.77 -7.36 -0.05
N GLN A 306 25.62 -8.19 0.98
CA GLN A 306 25.46 -9.63 0.81
C GLN A 306 24.26 -9.98 -0.07
N ARG A 307 23.17 -9.23 0.04
CA ARG A 307 21.97 -9.44 -0.79
C ARG A 307 22.15 -8.98 -2.23
N ILE A 308 22.88 -7.88 -2.46
CA ILE A 308 23.21 -7.39 -3.81
C ILE A 308 24.06 -8.43 -4.54
N ASN A 309 25.04 -9.03 -3.86
CA ASN A 309 25.90 -10.06 -4.44
C ASN A 309 25.19 -11.40 -4.71
N ILE A 310 23.94 -11.58 -4.25
CA ILE A 310 23.11 -12.76 -4.56
C ILE A 310 22.21 -12.49 -5.78
N GLN A 311 21.98 -11.24 -6.16
CA GLN A 311 21.26 -10.85 -7.36
C GLN A 311 22.25 -10.56 -8.49
N ASP A 312 22.98 -11.58 -8.91
CA ASP A 312 23.63 -11.56 -10.21
C ASP A 312 22.54 -11.85 -11.26
N TYR A 313 22.15 -10.83 -12.03
CA TYR A 313 21.13 -10.95 -13.08
C TYR A 313 21.67 -11.67 -14.34
N SER A 314 22.88 -12.24 -14.27
CA SER A 314 23.51 -12.96 -15.38
C SER A 314 23.04 -14.43 -15.51
N ASP A 315 22.47 -15.03 -14.47
CA ASP A 315 21.98 -16.42 -14.48
C ASP A 315 20.45 -16.47 -14.30
N LEU A 316 19.70 -16.03 -15.31
CA LEU A 316 18.31 -16.42 -15.48
C LEU A 316 18.27 -17.79 -16.19
N ASN A 317 18.53 -18.85 -15.44
CA ASN A 317 18.10 -20.19 -15.85
C ASN A 317 16.58 -20.31 -15.62
N GLU A 318 15.87 -20.78 -16.64
CA GLU A 318 14.42 -20.81 -16.84
C GLU A 318 13.62 -21.74 -15.89
N GLU A 319 14.02 -21.92 -14.62
CA GLU A 319 13.34 -22.85 -13.70
C GLU A 319 12.70 -22.23 -12.44
N ASP A 320 12.81 -20.91 -12.23
CA ASP A 320 12.22 -20.23 -11.05
C ASP A 320 10.99 -19.35 -11.40
N GLU A 321 10.17 -19.79 -12.36
CA GLU A 321 8.80 -19.27 -12.51
C GLU A 321 7.84 -19.95 -11.54
N SER A 322 7.42 -19.19 -10.52
CA SER A 322 6.11 -19.26 -9.86
C SER A 322 5.73 -20.54 -9.07
N SER A 323 5.71 -20.41 -7.74
CA SER A 323 4.75 -21.16 -6.92
C SER A 323 4.31 -20.35 -5.68
N ASP A 324 3.77 -19.16 -5.89
CA ASP A 324 2.78 -18.60 -4.95
C ASP A 324 1.39 -18.98 -5.48
N SER A 325 1.12 -20.29 -5.42
CA SER A 325 -0.24 -20.85 -5.48
C SER A 325 -0.74 -20.92 -4.04
N ASP A 326 -1.37 -19.84 -3.60
CA ASP A 326 -2.32 -19.92 -2.49
C ASP A 326 -3.62 -20.49 -3.06
N ASN A 327 -3.74 -21.82 -3.01
CA ASN A 327 -5.02 -22.51 -3.16
C ASN A 327 -5.91 -22.15 -1.97
N GLU A 328 -6.82 -21.20 -2.15
CA GLU A 328 -8.00 -21.08 -1.30
C GLU A 328 -9.04 -22.09 -1.79
N SER A 329 -9.47 -22.94 -0.86
CA SER A 329 -10.51 -23.94 -1.03
C SER A 329 -11.86 -23.26 -1.33
N ASP A 330 -12.45 -23.64 -2.46
CA ASP A 330 -13.87 -23.43 -2.77
C ASP A 330 -14.73 -24.16 -1.74
N GLU A 331 -15.30 -23.43 -0.80
CA GLU A 331 -16.59 -23.80 -0.20
C GLU A 331 -17.64 -22.86 -0.77
N MET A 332 -18.39 -23.39 -1.75
CA MET A 332 -19.68 -22.87 -2.16
C MET A 332 -20.58 -22.69 -0.95
N LEU A 333 -21.31 -21.57 -0.86
CA LEU A 333 -22.69 -21.54 -0.38
C LEU A 333 -23.35 -20.18 -0.66
N ASP A 334 -24.34 -20.27 -1.54
CA ASP A 334 -25.61 -19.56 -1.67
C ASP A 334 -25.72 -18.05 -1.46
N SER A 335 -26.02 -17.42 -2.60
CA SER A 335 -26.76 -16.18 -2.76
C SER A 335 -28.15 -16.26 -2.14
N GLU A 336 -28.38 -15.52 -1.05
CA GLU A 336 -29.70 -15.00 -0.72
C GLU A 336 -29.79 -13.55 -1.19
N SER A 337 -30.71 -13.37 -2.14
CA SER A 337 -31.14 -12.11 -2.72
C SER A 337 -32.17 -11.44 -1.82
N ASP A 338 -31.87 -10.26 -1.30
CA ASP A 338 -32.91 -9.32 -0.89
C ASP A 338 -33.16 -8.34 -2.04
N VAL A 339 -34.18 -8.71 -2.80
CA VAL A 339 -34.90 -7.86 -3.75
C VAL A 339 -35.74 -6.90 -2.92
N ASP A 340 -35.60 -5.59 -3.18
CA ASP A 340 -36.73 -4.69 -3.06
C ASP A 340 -36.87 -3.93 -4.38
N SER A 341 -38.00 -4.22 -5.00
CA SER A 341 -38.46 -3.79 -6.31
C SER A 341 -39.20 -2.47 -6.16
N GLU A 342 -38.94 -1.51 -7.03
CA GLU A 342 -40.03 -0.66 -7.55
C GLU A 342 -39.81 -0.45 -9.05
N ASP A 343 -40.87 -0.80 -9.78
CA ASP A 343 -41.04 -0.75 -11.23
C ASP A 343 -40.86 0.66 -11.80
N GLN A 344 -40.32 0.75 -13.02
CA GLN A 344 -41.00 1.47 -14.10
C GLN A 344 -40.40 1.17 -15.49
N GLN A 345 -41.20 0.42 -16.26
CA GLN A 345 -41.53 0.54 -17.68
C GLN A 345 -40.41 0.76 -18.72
N TYR A 346 -40.33 -0.25 -19.59
CA TYR A 346 -39.78 -0.22 -20.93
C TYR A 346 -40.26 0.97 -21.75
N ASP A 347 -39.34 1.62 -22.44
CA ASP A 347 -39.61 2.21 -23.75
C ASP A 347 -38.42 1.95 -24.69
N ASP A 348 -38.71 1.22 -25.75
CA ASP A 348 -37.84 0.97 -26.90
C ASP A 348 -37.58 2.30 -27.63
N GLN A 349 -36.33 2.77 -27.69
CA GLN A 349 -35.91 3.65 -28.78
C GLN A 349 -34.53 3.28 -29.32
N GLN A 350 -34.52 3.27 -30.65
CA GLN A 350 -33.57 2.66 -31.54
C GLN A 350 -32.25 3.42 -31.64
N HIS A 351 -31.19 2.64 -31.84
CA HIS A 351 -30.00 2.91 -32.64
C HIS A 351 -29.83 4.30 -33.28
N GLU A 352 -28.74 4.98 -32.92
CA GLU A 352 -27.89 5.64 -33.92
C GLU A 352 -26.48 5.04 -33.84
N ALA A 353 -26.21 4.12 -34.77
CA ALA A 353 -24.89 3.61 -35.05
C ALA A 353 -24.17 4.63 -35.96
N SER A 354 -23.16 5.31 -35.43
CA SER A 354 -22.18 6.00 -36.27
C SER A 354 -21.08 5.02 -36.65
N THR A 355 -21.30 4.34 -37.77
CA THR A 355 -20.30 3.55 -38.48
C THR A 355 -19.24 4.50 -39.02
N ILE A 356 -18.09 4.61 -38.34
CA ILE A 356 -16.87 5.14 -38.95
C ILE A 356 -16.01 3.93 -39.31
N SER A 357 -15.92 3.69 -40.61
CA SER A 357 -15.06 2.72 -41.27
C SER A 357 -13.63 2.76 -40.71
N SER A 358 -13.18 1.67 -40.10
CA SER A 358 -11.81 1.47 -39.65
C SER A 358 -10.93 0.85 -40.75
N ASP A 359 -11.13 1.25 -42.00
CA ASP A 359 -10.24 0.91 -43.10
C ASP A 359 -9.16 2.01 -43.18
N GLY A 360 -7.91 1.65 -42.84
CA GLY A 360 -6.76 2.51 -43.14
C GLY A 360 -5.62 2.59 -42.12
N ILE A 361 -5.56 1.75 -41.08
CA ILE A 361 -4.43 1.79 -40.12
C ILE A 361 -3.48 0.57 -40.20
N PHE A 362 -3.82 -0.49 -40.95
CA PHE A 362 -3.03 -1.73 -40.95
C PHE A 362 -2.34 -2.09 -42.27
N ASP A 363 -2.39 -1.25 -43.30
CA ASP A 363 -1.86 -1.62 -44.63
C ASP A 363 -0.36 -1.39 -44.84
N ASP A 364 0.37 -0.80 -43.89
CA ASP A 364 1.82 -0.52 -44.05
C ASP A 364 2.70 -1.06 -42.90
N ILE A 365 2.64 -2.37 -42.65
CA ILE A 365 3.69 -3.07 -41.87
C ILE A 365 4.18 -4.30 -42.63
N ASP A 366 4.64 -4.08 -43.86
CA ASP A 366 5.50 -5.04 -44.55
C ASP A 366 6.94 -4.89 -44.02
N GLY A 367 7.37 -5.80 -43.13
CA GLY A 367 8.80 -5.94 -42.85
C GLY A 367 9.25 -6.40 -41.47
N ILE A 368 8.36 -6.68 -40.50
CA ILE A 368 8.80 -7.17 -39.18
C ILE A 368 8.75 -8.70 -39.15
N LYS A 369 9.92 -9.34 -39.30
CA LYS A 369 10.08 -10.78 -39.02
C LYS A 369 9.86 -11.04 -37.53
N PHE A 370 8.66 -11.46 -37.16
CA PHE A 370 8.32 -11.96 -35.82
C PHE A 370 8.96 -13.33 -35.59
N SER A 371 10.11 -13.40 -34.90
CA SER A 371 10.59 -14.67 -34.32
C SER A 371 10.07 -14.81 -32.89
N GLY A 372 9.04 -15.62 -32.69
CA GLY A 372 8.62 -16.00 -31.33
C GLY A 372 7.15 -16.39 -31.12
N MET A 373 6.26 -16.19 -32.11
CA MET A 373 4.83 -16.47 -31.91
C MET A 373 4.46 -17.92 -32.24
N ARG A 374 4.05 -18.70 -31.24
CA ARG A 374 3.51 -20.06 -31.44
C ARG A 374 2.00 -19.98 -31.66
N VAL A 375 1.57 -20.28 -32.88
CA VAL A 375 0.17 -20.36 -33.28
C VAL A 375 -0.24 -21.83 -33.34
N PHE A 376 -1.39 -22.17 -32.77
CA PHE A 376 -1.87 -23.55 -32.70
C PHE A 376 -3.08 -23.78 -33.61
N ASP A 377 -3.18 -24.98 -34.17
CA ASP A 377 -4.24 -25.34 -35.11
C ASP A 377 -5.47 -25.95 -34.41
N LYS A 378 -5.26 -26.51 -33.20
CA LYS A 378 -6.29 -27.09 -32.34
C LYS A 378 -5.86 -26.93 -30.88
N VAL A 379 -6.81 -26.62 -30.00
CA VAL A 379 -6.61 -26.53 -28.54
C VAL A 379 -7.42 -27.63 -27.87
N ARG A 380 -6.94 -28.12 -26.72
CA ARG A 380 -7.70 -29.10 -25.91
C ARG A 380 -8.93 -28.41 -25.30
N PRO A 381 -10.12 -29.05 -25.28
CA PRO A 381 -11.37 -28.42 -24.80
C PRO A 381 -11.26 -27.83 -23.39
N GLU A 382 -10.47 -28.46 -22.52
CA GLU A 382 -10.22 -28.05 -21.13
C GLU A 382 -9.49 -26.69 -21.02
N LEU A 383 -8.83 -26.24 -22.08
CA LEU A 383 -7.98 -25.04 -22.09
C LEU A 383 -8.53 -23.92 -22.98
N GLU A 384 -9.71 -24.07 -23.60
CA GLU A 384 -10.28 -23.06 -24.53
C GLU A 384 -10.38 -21.66 -23.91
N LYS A 385 -10.68 -21.57 -22.61
CA LYS A 385 -10.78 -20.29 -21.89
C LYS A 385 -9.47 -19.50 -21.85
N SER A 386 -8.33 -20.13 -22.10
CA SER A 386 -6.99 -19.52 -22.07
C SER A 386 -6.48 -19.09 -23.45
N TYR A 387 -7.25 -19.31 -24.52
CA TYR A 387 -6.86 -18.99 -25.90
C TYR A 387 -7.86 -18.05 -26.58
N PHE A 388 -7.38 -17.24 -27.52
CA PHE A 388 -8.17 -16.51 -28.49
C PHE A 388 -8.26 -17.31 -29.78
N GLU A 389 -9.46 -17.42 -30.35
CA GLU A 389 -9.67 -17.90 -31.71
C GLU A 389 -9.44 -16.74 -32.69
N LEU A 390 -8.66 -16.98 -33.74
CA LEU A 390 -8.30 -16.02 -34.77
C LEU A 390 -8.50 -16.65 -36.14
N GLU A 391 -8.99 -15.85 -37.09
CA GLU A 391 -9.08 -16.26 -38.49
C GLU A 391 -7.91 -15.65 -39.27
N ILE A 392 -6.96 -16.47 -39.67
CA ILE A 392 -5.81 -16.04 -40.49
C ILE A 392 -5.93 -16.73 -41.85
N LYS A 393 -6.04 -15.94 -42.93
CA LYS A 393 -6.16 -16.44 -44.31
C LYS A 393 -7.26 -17.51 -44.48
N ARG A 394 -8.45 -17.26 -43.92
CA ARG A 394 -9.62 -18.16 -43.93
C ARG A 394 -9.42 -19.51 -43.22
N LYS A 395 -8.45 -19.60 -42.32
CA LYS A 395 -8.23 -20.76 -41.45
C LYS A 395 -8.30 -20.34 -39.98
N LYS A 396 -9.08 -21.08 -39.21
CA LYS A 396 -9.18 -20.94 -37.75
C LYS A 396 -7.86 -21.35 -37.10
N LYS A 397 -7.34 -20.49 -36.23
CA LYS A 397 -6.09 -20.65 -35.48
C LYS A 397 -6.30 -20.16 -34.04
N PHE A 398 -5.48 -20.65 -33.12
CA PHE A 398 -5.57 -20.30 -31.70
C PHE A 398 -4.26 -19.69 -31.19
N ILE A 399 -4.36 -18.62 -30.40
CA ILE A 399 -3.24 -17.95 -29.73
C ILE A 399 -3.53 -17.86 -28.24
N HIS A 400 -2.54 -18.14 -27.40
CA HIS A 400 -2.72 -18.05 -25.95
C HIS A 400 -2.97 -16.59 -25.53
N LYS A 401 -3.91 -16.35 -24.61
CA LYS A 401 -4.29 -14.99 -24.18
C LYS A 401 -3.08 -14.20 -23.64
N GLN A 402 -2.14 -14.89 -22.97
CA GLN A 402 -0.89 -14.26 -22.52
C GLN A 402 -0.03 -13.78 -23.70
N THR A 403 0.10 -14.57 -24.77
CA THR A 403 0.85 -14.20 -25.97
C THR A 403 0.26 -12.95 -26.66
N ALA A 404 -1.06 -12.79 -26.63
CA ALA A 404 -1.70 -11.56 -27.11
C ALA A 404 -1.40 -10.35 -26.21
N CYS A 405 -1.23 -10.53 -24.90
CA CYS A 405 -0.80 -9.43 -24.02
C CYS A 405 0.61 -8.94 -24.33
N TRP A 406 1.50 -9.81 -24.81
CA TRP A 406 2.85 -9.42 -25.26
C TRP A 406 2.82 -8.53 -26.50
N ILE A 407 1.83 -8.70 -27.39
CA ILE A 407 1.67 -7.89 -28.62
C ILE A 407 1.33 -6.43 -28.29
N LEU A 408 0.60 -6.20 -27.18
CA LEU A 408 0.16 -4.86 -26.77
C LEU A 408 1.21 -4.10 -25.93
N THR A 409 2.36 -4.71 -25.66
CA THR A 409 3.47 -4.08 -24.93
C THR A 409 4.68 -3.97 -25.83
N GLU A 410 4.74 -2.92 -26.64
CA GLU A 410 6.02 -2.51 -27.20
C GLU A 410 6.98 -2.17 -26.05
N ASN A 411 8.17 -2.79 -26.07
CA ASN A 411 9.32 -2.51 -25.21
C ASN A 411 9.24 -2.88 -23.72
N LYS A 412 8.50 -3.92 -23.31
CA LYS A 412 8.66 -4.51 -21.96
C LYS A 412 8.64 -6.04 -21.99
N SER A 413 9.68 -6.67 -21.43
CA SER A 413 9.86 -8.12 -21.36
C SER A 413 9.17 -8.81 -20.18
N VAL A 414 8.45 -8.07 -19.32
CA VAL A 414 7.73 -8.66 -18.17
C VAL A 414 6.40 -7.93 -17.95
N LEU A 415 5.30 -8.69 -17.92
CA LEU A 415 3.96 -8.23 -17.53
C LEU A 415 3.77 -8.44 -16.02
N SER A 416 3.07 -7.53 -15.33
CA SER A 416 2.75 -7.72 -13.92
C SER A 416 1.73 -8.84 -13.72
N ASN A 417 1.87 -9.61 -12.64
CA ASN A 417 0.92 -10.69 -12.29
C ASN A 417 -0.54 -10.21 -12.20
N ASP A 418 -0.76 -8.96 -11.78
CA ASP A 418 -2.08 -8.31 -11.74
C ASP A 418 -2.69 -8.05 -13.13
N ARG A 419 -1.86 -7.91 -14.18
CA ARG A 419 -2.36 -7.81 -15.57
C ARG A 419 -2.70 -9.17 -16.14
N LEU A 420 -1.97 -10.22 -15.76
CA LEU A 420 -2.22 -11.60 -16.21
C LEU A 420 -3.55 -12.13 -15.65
N THR A 421 -3.84 -11.87 -14.37
CA THR A 421 -5.08 -12.35 -13.70
C THR A 421 -6.36 -11.70 -14.25
N ARG A 422 -6.31 -10.43 -14.65
CA ARG A 422 -7.46 -9.72 -15.23
C ARG A 422 -7.86 -10.23 -16.62
N VAL A 423 -6.94 -10.86 -17.33
CA VAL A 423 -7.18 -11.41 -18.68
C VAL A 423 -7.72 -12.84 -18.62
N THR A 424 -7.39 -13.60 -17.58
CA THR A 424 -7.91 -14.94 -17.34
C THR A 424 -9.33 -14.96 -16.76
N GLN A 425 -9.82 -13.85 -16.19
CA GLN A 425 -11.16 -13.75 -15.57
C GLN A 425 -12.30 -13.36 -16.54
N LYS A 426 -12.07 -13.36 -17.85
CA LYS A 426 -13.12 -13.16 -18.87
C LYS A 426 -13.14 -14.27 -19.90
#